data_AF-A0AAV5ED88-F1
#
_entry.id   AF-A0AAV5ED88-F1
#
_cell.length_a   1.000
_cell.length_b   1.000
_cell.length_c   1.000
_cell.angle_alpha   90.00
_cell.angle_beta   90.00
_cell.angle_gamma   90.00
#
_symmetry.space_group_name_H-M   'P 1'
#
loop_
_entity.id
_entity.type
_entity.pdbx_description
1 polymer ?
#
loop_
_entity_poly.entity_id
_entity_poly.type
_entity_poly.pdbx_seq_one_letter_code
_entity_poly.pdbx_strand_id
1 'polypeptide(L)'
;MAMVAAVRDAAADAAVTFLWVLFSSALGAGTVAVTSYLSLQEGARYSALLVTASLLFVLLSVFNLLCNALGGARFSPTDVVAFYAAGLSRPSLFSIALRLPAQAAGAVGGALAISELMPAQYKHTLEGPSLKVDPHTGAVAEGVLTFLITFAVLWVVLKGPRNPIIKTWMLSITTVCLILTGAGYTGPSMNPANMQSM
;
A
#
# COMPACT_ATOMS: atom_id res chain seq x y z
N MET A 1 28.30 7.09 -14.81
CA MET A 1 27.60 5.81 -14.54
C MET A 1 26.62 5.90 -13.36
N ALA A 2 26.99 6.45 -12.20
CA ALA A 2 26.08 6.56 -11.04
C ALA A 2 24.80 7.38 -11.27
N MET A 3 24.87 8.48 -12.04
CA MET A 3 23.70 9.30 -12.36
C MET A 3 22.68 8.57 -13.25
N VAL A 4 23.15 7.85 -14.27
CA VAL A 4 22.28 7.08 -15.18
C VAL A 4 21.55 5.96 -14.42
N ALA A 5 22.25 5.28 -13.50
CA ALA A 5 21.63 4.30 -12.62
C ALA A 5 20.56 4.92 -11.71
N ALA A 6 20.85 6.08 -11.09
CA ALA A 6 19.89 6.78 -10.24
C ALA A 6 18.61 7.20 -10.99
N VAL A 7 18.76 7.70 -12.23
CA VAL A 7 17.61 8.08 -13.08
C VAL A 7 16.78 6.84 -13.46
N ARG A 8 17.44 5.75 -13.85
CA ARG A 8 16.77 4.49 -14.17
C ARG A 8 15.99 3.95 -12.96
N ASP A 9 16.60 3.95 -11.78
CA ASP A 9 15.98 3.46 -10.55
C ASP A 9 14.79 4.35 -10.14
N ALA A 10 14.89 5.67 -10.31
CA ALA A 10 13.78 6.59 -10.08
C ALA A 10 12.62 6.40 -11.07
N ALA A 11 12.92 6.15 -12.35
CA ALA A 11 11.90 5.85 -13.35
C ALA A 11 11.19 4.52 -13.07
N ALA A 12 11.94 3.49 -12.66
CA ALA A 12 11.36 2.22 -12.25
C ALA A 12 10.47 2.39 -11.01
N ASP A 13 10.93 3.11 -10.00
CA ASP A 13 10.14 3.46 -8.82
C ASP A 13 8.84 4.21 -9.17
N ALA A 14 8.90 5.19 -10.08
CA ALA A 14 7.71 5.91 -10.54
C ALA A 14 6.70 4.99 -11.21
N ALA A 15 7.15 4.13 -12.13
CA ALA A 15 6.29 3.20 -12.86
C ALA A 15 5.63 2.18 -11.92
N VAL A 16 6.40 1.60 -11.01
CA VAL A 16 5.84 0.64 -10.04
C VAL A 16 4.92 1.35 -9.05
N THR A 17 5.23 2.57 -8.60
CA THR A 17 4.34 3.33 -7.72
C THR A 17 3.02 3.68 -8.41
N PHE A 18 3.06 4.08 -9.68
CA PHE A 18 1.87 4.30 -10.50
C PHE A 18 0.97 3.07 -10.52
N LEU A 19 1.53 1.91 -10.87
CA LEU A 19 0.78 0.65 -10.92
C LEU A 19 0.27 0.27 -9.52
N TRP A 20 1.10 0.46 -8.50
CA TRP A 20 0.74 0.14 -7.12
C TRP A 20 -0.49 0.94 -6.69
N VAL A 21 -0.49 2.27 -6.85
CA VAL A 21 -1.63 3.10 -6.49
C VAL A 21 -2.87 2.73 -7.31
N LEU A 22 -2.71 2.50 -8.61
CA LEU A 22 -3.81 2.09 -9.50
C LEU A 22 -4.50 0.81 -9.00
N PHE A 23 -3.74 -0.24 -8.69
CA PHE A 23 -4.30 -1.54 -8.29
C PHE A 23 -4.67 -1.62 -6.82
N SER A 24 -3.88 -1.04 -5.91
CA SER A 24 -4.19 -1.05 -4.47
C SER A 24 -5.45 -0.25 -4.16
N SER A 25 -5.70 0.86 -4.87
CA SER A 25 -6.94 1.63 -4.72
C SER A 25 -8.19 0.85 -5.17
N ALA A 26 -8.03 -0.18 -6.01
CA ALA A 26 -9.11 -1.05 -6.44
C ALA A 26 -9.42 -2.19 -5.45
N LEU A 27 -8.65 -2.36 -4.37
CA LEU A 27 -8.85 -3.44 -3.40
C LEU A 27 -10.22 -3.39 -2.71
N GLY A 28 -10.72 -2.19 -2.41
CA GLY A 28 -12.06 -2.00 -1.84
C GLY A 28 -13.16 -2.51 -2.78
N ALA A 29 -13.15 -2.03 -4.03
CA ALA A 29 -14.08 -2.47 -5.07
C ALA A 29 -13.97 -3.98 -5.35
N GLY A 30 -12.74 -4.50 -5.43
CA GLY A 30 -12.48 -5.93 -5.64
C GLY A 30 -13.01 -6.78 -4.49
N THR A 31 -12.87 -6.33 -3.25
CA THR A 31 -13.42 -7.02 -2.08
C THR A 31 -14.94 -7.13 -2.20
N VAL A 32 -15.64 -6.01 -2.48
CA VAL A 32 -17.10 -5.99 -2.66
C VAL A 32 -17.55 -6.91 -3.79
N ALA A 33 -16.85 -6.90 -4.92
CA ALA A 33 -17.17 -7.73 -6.08
C ALA A 33 -17.04 -9.23 -5.75
N VAL A 34 -15.94 -9.63 -5.08
CA VAL A 34 -15.69 -11.03 -4.73
C VAL A 34 -16.67 -11.54 -3.66
N THR A 35 -16.92 -10.76 -2.60
CA THR A 35 -17.86 -11.17 -1.55
C THR A 35 -19.29 -11.29 -2.08
N SER A 36 -19.68 -10.41 -3.00
CA SER A 36 -21.00 -10.47 -3.66
C SER A 36 -21.11 -11.70 -4.57
N TYR A 37 -20.08 -11.99 -5.37
CA TYR A 37 -20.05 -13.15 -6.25
C TYR A 37 -20.13 -14.48 -5.48
N LEU A 38 -19.42 -14.57 -4.35
CA LEU A 38 -19.39 -15.77 -3.51
C LEU A 38 -20.57 -15.87 -2.53
N SER A 39 -21.51 -14.92 -2.54
CA SER A 39 -22.67 -14.86 -1.63
C SER A 39 -22.29 -14.92 -0.14
N LEU A 40 -21.13 -14.36 0.23
CA LEU A 40 -20.57 -14.42 1.61
C LEU A 40 -21.18 -13.37 2.56
N GLN A 41 -22.48 -13.10 2.42
CA GLN A 41 -23.19 -12.02 3.12
C GLN A 41 -23.41 -12.33 4.61
N GLU A 42 -23.53 -13.61 5.00
CA GLU A 42 -23.60 -14.01 6.41
C GLU A 42 -22.20 -14.01 7.04
N GLY A 43 -21.98 -13.17 8.06
CA GLY A 43 -20.65 -12.96 8.66
C GLY A 43 -19.77 -11.93 7.93
N ALA A 44 -20.40 -11.08 7.10
CA ALA A 44 -19.82 -10.15 6.12
C ALA A 44 -18.50 -9.46 6.51
N ARG A 45 -18.32 -9.14 7.80
CA ARG A 45 -17.10 -8.48 8.28
C ARG A 45 -15.88 -9.38 8.20
N TYR A 46 -15.94 -10.63 8.68
CA TYR A 46 -14.76 -11.51 8.69
C TYR A 46 -14.43 -12.05 7.30
N SER A 47 -15.46 -12.32 6.48
CA SER A 47 -15.29 -12.75 5.10
C SER A 47 -14.67 -11.65 4.24
N ALA A 48 -15.13 -10.40 4.36
CA ALA A 48 -14.53 -9.26 3.66
C ALA A 48 -13.07 -9.06 4.03
N LEU A 49 -12.70 -9.16 5.31
CA LEU A 49 -11.31 -9.03 5.76
C LEU A 49 -10.40 -10.12 5.19
N LEU A 50 -10.86 -11.37 5.18
CA LEU A 50 -10.13 -12.48 4.59
C LEU A 50 -9.93 -12.26 3.08
N VAL A 51 -10.99 -11.83 2.38
CA VAL A 51 -10.94 -11.54 0.95
C VAL A 51 -9.95 -10.41 0.68
N THR A 52 -10.01 -9.30 1.40
CA THR A 52 -9.05 -8.21 1.25
C THR A 52 -7.62 -8.67 1.51
N ALA A 53 -7.37 -9.40 2.60
CA ALA A 53 -6.03 -9.92 2.92
C ALA A 53 -5.50 -10.86 1.82
N SER A 54 -6.40 -11.64 1.21
CA SER A 54 -6.09 -12.52 0.09
C SER A 54 -5.77 -11.75 -1.19
N LEU A 55 -6.58 -10.73 -1.53
CA LEU A 55 -6.34 -9.86 -2.68
C LEU A 55 -5.02 -9.07 -2.50
N LEU A 56 -4.77 -8.53 -1.31
CA LEU A 56 -3.53 -7.82 -1.00
C LEU A 56 -2.32 -8.77 -1.04
N PHE A 57 -2.47 -10.02 -0.58
CA PHE A 57 -1.41 -11.02 -0.70
C PHE A 57 -1.05 -11.31 -2.16
N VAL A 58 -2.04 -11.51 -3.02
CA VAL A 58 -1.83 -11.71 -4.47
C VAL A 58 -1.13 -10.49 -5.06
N LEU A 59 -1.62 -9.29 -4.72
CA LEU A 59 -1.04 -8.03 -5.20
C LEU A 59 0.42 -7.88 -4.77
N LEU A 60 0.73 -8.05 -3.48
CA LEU A 60 2.10 -8.00 -2.95
C LEU A 60 2.99 -9.06 -3.61
N SER A 61 2.47 -10.25 -3.87
CA SER A 61 3.22 -11.32 -4.54
C SER A 61 3.62 -10.92 -5.97
N VAL A 62 2.69 -10.36 -6.74
CA VAL A 62 2.94 -9.84 -8.09
C VAL A 62 3.93 -8.69 -8.07
N PHE A 63 3.75 -7.74 -7.14
CA PHE A 63 4.63 -6.57 -7.02
C PHE A 63 6.03 -6.94 -6.55
N ASN A 64 6.19 -7.92 -5.66
CA ASN A 64 7.49 -8.44 -5.27
C ASN A 64 8.25 -9.00 -6.49
N LEU A 65 7.57 -9.76 -7.35
CA LEU A 65 8.16 -10.27 -8.59
C LEU A 65 8.53 -9.14 -9.56
N LEU A 66 7.63 -8.18 -9.75
CA LEU A 66 7.85 -7.02 -10.62
C LEU A 66 9.02 -6.16 -10.15
N CYS A 67 9.08 -5.84 -8.85
CA CYS A 67 10.16 -5.06 -8.26
C CYS A 67 11.51 -5.76 -8.42
N ASN A 68 11.56 -7.07 -8.19
CA ASN A 68 12.77 -7.88 -8.39
C ASN A 68 13.21 -7.88 -9.85
N ALA A 69 12.28 -8.02 -10.80
CA ALA A 69 12.57 -7.97 -12.23
C ALA A 69 13.10 -6.59 -12.67
N LEU A 70 12.66 -5.51 -12.01
CA LEU A 70 13.10 -4.13 -12.24
C LEU A 70 14.34 -3.74 -11.42
N GLY A 71 15.10 -4.71 -10.93
CA GLY A 71 16.37 -4.46 -10.23
C GLY A 71 16.21 -3.97 -8.78
N GLY A 72 15.11 -4.31 -8.12
CA GLY A 72 14.81 -3.89 -6.75
C GLY A 72 14.13 -2.52 -6.68
N ALA A 73 13.27 -2.22 -7.66
CA ALA A 73 12.41 -1.04 -7.62
C ALA A 73 11.54 -1.03 -6.34
N ARG A 74 11.12 0.14 -5.91
CA ARG A 74 10.29 0.35 -4.71
C ARG A 74 9.09 1.22 -5.04
N PHE A 75 7.94 0.81 -4.55
CA PHE A 75 6.65 1.48 -4.80
C PHE A 75 6.16 2.33 -3.63
N SER A 76 6.92 2.40 -2.53
CA SER A 76 6.57 3.16 -1.34
C SER A 76 7.75 4.04 -0.90
N PRO A 77 7.55 5.35 -0.69
CA PRO A 77 8.58 6.25 -0.20
C PRO A 77 9.15 5.78 1.15
N THR A 78 8.27 5.23 1.96
CA THR A 78 8.58 4.67 3.28
C THR A 78 9.57 3.51 3.18
N ASP A 79 9.48 2.67 2.16
CA ASP A 79 10.42 1.56 1.97
C ASP A 79 11.82 2.06 1.60
N VAL A 80 11.92 3.15 0.84
CA VAL A 80 13.21 3.76 0.51
C VAL A 80 13.88 4.29 1.78
N VAL A 81 13.12 5.02 2.60
CA VAL A 81 13.63 5.64 3.83
C VAL A 81 13.91 4.59 4.91
N ALA A 82 13.01 3.65 5.15
CA ALA A 82 13.14 2.65 6.21
C ALA A 82 14.32 1.71 5.97
N PHE A 83 14.52 1.22 4.74
CA PHE A 83 15.67 0.35 4.43
C PHE A 83 16.99 1.13 4.39
N TYR A 84 16.98 2.41 4.04
CA TYR A 84 18.16 3.27 4.18
C TYR A 84 18.51 3.45 5.66
N ALA A 85 17.54 3.83 6.49
CA ALA A 85 17.71 4.01 7.93
C ALA A 85 18.14 2.72 8.66
N ALA A 86 17.61 1.57 8.25
CA ALA A 86 17.98 0.26 8.78
C ALA A 86 19.35 -0.25 8.26
N GLY A 87 20.04 0.50 7.40
CA GLY A 87 21.34 0.12 6.83
C GLY A 87 21.28 -1.05 5.84
N LEU A 88 20.08 -1.45 5.40
CA LEU A 88 19.82 -2.55 4.48
C LEU A 88 20.03 -2.17 3.01
N SER A 89 19.98 -0.88 2.72
CA SER A 89 20.28 -0.32 1.39
C SER A 89 21.22 0.87 1.51
N ARG A 90 22.11 1.04 0.52
CA ARG A 90 23.10 2.13 0.49
C ARG A 90 23.01 2.99 -0.80
N PRO A 91 21.83 3.48 -1.20
CA PRO A 91 21.76 4.48 -2.26
C PRO A 91 22.48 5.77 -1.85
N SER A 92 22.97 6.53 -2.84
CA SER A 92 23.46 7.89 -2.58
C SER A 92 22.29 8.81 -2.21
N LEU A 93 22.56 9.87 -1.44
CA LEU A 93 21.55 10.88 -1.12
C LEU A 93 20.93 11.50 -2.38
N PHE A 94 21.74 11.65 -3.44
CA PHE A 94 21.27 12.08 -4.76
C PHE A 94 20.23 11.10 -5.35
N SER A 95 20.47 9.79 -5.23
CA SER A 95 19.50 8.78 -5.69
C SER A 95 18.21 8.83 -4.89
N ILE A 96 18.27 8.99 -3.57
CA ILE A 96 17.06 9.15 -2.72
C ILE A 96 16.29 10.41 -3.14
N ALA A 97 16.98 11.53 -3.32
CA ALA A 97 16.38 12.81 -3.71
C ALA A 97 15.66 12.75 -5.07
N LEU A 98 16.07 11.85 -5.98
CA LEU A 98 15.39 11.64 -7.26
C LEU A 98 14.24 10.63 -7.17
N ARG A 99 14.40 9.58 -6.36
CA ARG A 99 13.40 8.51 -6.21
C ARG A 99 12.13 8.99 -5.52
N LEU A 100 12.23 9.78 -4.44
CA LEU A 100 11.04 10.22 -3.69
C LEU A 100 10.07 11.08 -4.53
N PRO A 101 10.52 12.12 -5.26
CA PRO A 101 9.63 12.87 -6.14
C PRO A 101 9.08 12.03 -7.30
N ALA A 102 9.88 11.10 -7.83
CA ALA A 102 9.45 10.22 -8.90
C ALA A 102 8.31 9.28 -8.44
N GLN A 103 8.39 8.74 -7.22
CA GLN A 103 7.31 7.97 -6.62
C GLN A 103 6.08 8.83 -6.34
N ALA A 104 6.24 10.06 -5.86
CA ALA A 104 5.12 10.98 -5.68
C ALA A 104 4.40 11.26 -7.01
N ALA A 105 5.14 11.49 -8.09
CA ALA A 105 4.57 11.65 -9.43
C ALA A 105 3.85 10.37 -9.91
N GLY A 106 4.46 9.20 -9.69
CA GLY A 106 3.84 7.91 -9.98
C GLY A 106 2.52 7.73 -9.23
N ALA A 107 2.50 8.03 -7.92
CA ALA A 107 1.31 7.94 -7.08
C ALA A 107 0.18 8.85 -7.56
N VAL A 108 0.49 10.11 -7.88
CA VAL A 108 -0.48 11.05 -8.47
C VAL A 108 -1.03 10.50 -9.78
N GLY A 109 -0.17 10.01 -10.67
CA GLY A 109 -0.60 9.42 -11.94
C GLY A 109 -1.52 8.21 -11.73
N GLY A 110 -1.19 7.32 -10.79
CA GLY A 110 -2.00 6.14 -10.48
C GLY A 110 -3.37 6.51 -9.90
N ALA A 111 -3.41 7.52 -9.03
CA ALA A 111 -4.64 8.07 -8.47
C ALA A 111 -5.55 8.70 -9.55
N LEU A 112 -4.97 9.46 -10.48
CA LEU A 112 -5.71 10.01 -11.61
C LEU A 112 -6.23 8.91 -12.53
N ALA A 113 -5.40 7.92 -12.85
CA ALA A 113 -5.79 6.80 -13.70
C ALA A 113 -6.95 5.99 -13.09
N ILE A 114 -6.90 5.68 -11.78
CA ILE A 114 -8.01 4.94 -11.15
C ILE A 114 -9.28 5.79 -11.06
N SER A 115 -9.17 7.11 -10.86
CA SER A 115 -10.35 8.00 -10.81
C SER A 115 -11.15 8.01 -12.12
N GLU A 116 -10.45 7.81 -13.24
CA GLU A 116 -11.06 7.71 -14.58
C GLU A 116 -11.53 6.29 -14.89
N LEU A 117 -10.74 5.27 -14.55
CA LEU A 117 -11.02 3.87 -14.88
C LEU A 117 -12.07 3.21 -13.97
N MET A 118 -12.28 3.73 -12.76
CA MET A 118 -13.18 3.11 -11.79
C MET A 118 -14.64 3.19 -12.26
N PRO A 119 -15.36 2.05 -12.34
CA PRO A 119 -16.77 2.04 -12.68
C PRO A 119 -17.61 2.90 -11.73
N ALA A 120 -18.62 3.60 -12.26
CA ALA A 120 -19.44 4.54 -11.48
C ALA A 120 -20.02 3.91 -10.19
N GLN A 121 -20.44 2.65 -10.26
CA GLN A 121 -20.96 1.89 -9.11
C GLN A 121 -19.95 1.70 -7.96
N TYR A 122 -18.65 1.78 -8.24
CA TYR A 122 -17.57 1.61 -7.25
C TYR A 122 -16.79 2.89 -6.99
N LYS A 123 -17.10 4.02 -7.64
CA LYS A 123 -16.37 5.30 -7.42
C LYS A 123 -16.42 5.76 -5.97
N HIS A 124 -17.49 5.48 -5.23
CA HIS A 124 -17.58 5.75 -3.79
C HIS A 124 -16.48 5.04 -2.97
N THR A 125 -15.94 3.91 -3.46
CA THR A 125 -14.85 3.20 -2.78
C THR A 125 -13.50 3.92 -2.89
N LEU A 126 -13.38 4.88 -3.82
CA LEU A 126 -12.22 5.76 -3.96
C LEU A 126 -12.28 6.99 -3.05
N GLU A 127 -13.37 7.20 -2.32
CA GLU A 127 -13.43 8.30 -1.35
C GLU A 127 -12.30 8.13 -0.33
N GLY A 128 -11.47 9.17 -0.27
CA GLY A 128 -10.26 9.18 0.54
C GLY A 128 -10.53 9.27 2.04
N PRO A 129 -9.48 9.13 2.85
CA PRO A 129 -9.55 9.33 4.29
C PRO A 129 -10.20 10.68 4.62
N SER A 130 -11.26 10.64 5.42
CA SER A 130 -11.90 11.84 5.97
C SER A 130 -11.44 11.99 7.41
N LEU A 131 -10.81 13.13 7.73
CA LEU A 131 -10.38 13.44 9.08
C LEU A 131 -11.62 13.47 9.99
N LYS A 132 -11.67 12.52 10.92
CA LYS A 132 -12.71 12.47 11.96
C LYS A 132 -12.35 13.29 13.19
N VAL A 133 -11.12 13.80 13.23
CA VAL A 133 -10.52 14.57 14.33
C VAL A 133 -9.98 15.88 13.78
N ASP A 134 -9.53 16.77 14.67
CA ASP A 134 -8.86 18.00 14.25
C ASP A 134 -7.55 17.69 13.48
N PRO A 135 -7.11 18.59 12.58
CA PRO A 135 -5.92 18.38 11.76
C PRO A 135 -4.63 18.06 12.53
N HIS A 136 -4.46 18.63 13.73
CA HIS A 136 -3.25 18.39 14.53
C HIS A 136 -3.26 16.97 15.10
N THR A 137 -4.37 16.57 15.71
CA THR A 137 -4.55 15.19 16.22
C THR A 137 -4.49 14.17 15.09
N GLY A 138 -5.09 14.47 13.93
CA GLY A 138 -5.06 13.61 12.75
C GLY A 138 -3.65 13.43 12.19
N ALA A 139 -2.86 14.50 12.10
CA ALA A 139 -1.48 14.42 11.65
C ALA A 139 -0.59 13.60 12.60
N VAL A 140 -0.77 13.77 13.92
CA VAL A 140 -0.06 12.96 14.93
C VAL A 140 -0.49 11.49 14.83
N ALA A 141 -1.78 11.22 14.70
CA ALA A 141 -2.32 9.86 14.56
C ALA A 141 -1.79 9.16 13.31
N GLU A 142 -1.83 9.83 12.14
CA GLU A 142 -1.24 9.31 10.90
C GLU A 142 0.26 9.05 11.05
N GLY A 143 1.01 9.96 11.69
CA GLY A 143 2.43 9.78 11.93
C GLY A 143 2.75 8.55 12.78
N VAL A 144 2.02 8.37 13.89
CA VAL A 144 2.16 7.19 14.77
C VAL A 144 1.75 5.90 14.05
N LEU A 145 0.62 5.93 13.33
CA LEU A 145 0.13 4.78 12.58
C LEU A 145 1.12 4.37 11.48
N THR A 146 1.60 5.34 10.70
CA THR A 146 2.61 5.12 9.66
C THR A 146 3.89 4.54 10.25
N PHE A 147 4.34 5.06 11.40
CA PHE A 147 5.49 4.50 12.11
C PHE A 147 5.26 3.05 12.52
N LEU A 148 4.12 2.73 13.14
CA LEU A 148 3.79 1.38 13.58
C LEU A 148 3.67 0.39 12.41
N ILE A 149 3.04 0.80 11.30
CA ILE A 149 2.97 0.01 10.07
C ILE A 149 4.37 -0.26 9.54
N THR A 150 5.18 0.80 9.39
CA THR A 150 6.55 0.69 8.88
C THR A 150 7.39 -0.23 9.75
N PHE A 151 7.30 -0.06 11.08
CA PHE A 151 8.04 -0.88 12.04
C PHE A 151 7.62 -2.35 11.97
N ALA A 152 6.32 -2.63 11.93
CA ALA A 152 5.79 -3.98 11.82
C ALA A 152 6.19 -4.65 10.49
N VAL A 153 6.09 -3.92 9.37
CA VAL A 153 6.54 -4.40 8.05
C VAL A 153 8.04 -4.70 8.07
N LEU A 154 8.86 -3.78 8.59
CA LEU A 154 10.30 -3.97 8.68
C LEU A 154 10.64 -5.17 9.58
N TRP A 155 9.93 -5.34 10.70
CA TRP A 155 10.08 -6.49 11.58
C TRP A 155 9.77 -7.81 10.86
N VAL A 156 8.66 -7.88 10.11
CA VAL A 156 8.30 -9.08 9.33
C VAL A 156 9.34 -9.34 8.22
N VAL A 157 9.85 -8.30 7.56
CA VAL A 157 10.88 -8.46 6.54
C VAL A 157 12.18 -9.01 7.13
N LEU A 158 12.61 -8.48 8.27
CA LEU A 158 13.91 -8.78 8.90
C LEU A 158 13.92 -10.03 9.78
N LYS A 159 12.86 -10.23 10.57
CA LYS A 159 12.74 -11.30 11.58
C LYS A 159 11.65 -12.31 11.25
N GLY A 160 10.87 -12.08 10.20
CA GLY A 160 9.84 -13.01 9.77
C GLY A 160 10.40 -14.31 9.17
N PRO A 161 9.51 -15.21 8.77
CA PRO A 161 9.86 -16.56 8.32
C PRO A 161 10.74 -16.54 7.07
N ARG A 162 11.56 -17.60 6.91
CA ARG A 162 12.43 -17.75 5.73
C ARG A 162 11.65 -18.00 4.43
N ASN A 163 10.45 -18.58 4.53
CA ASN A 163 9.63 -18.85 3.36
C ASN A 163 9.00 -17.53 2.83
N PRO A 164 9.28 -17.13 1.58
CA PRO A 164 8.80 -15.86 1.02
C PRO A 164 7.28 -15.79 0.89
N ILE A 165 6.61 -16.92 0.69
CA ILE A 165 5.14 -17.02 0.61
C ILE A 165 4.54 -16.69 1.98
N ILE A 166 5.00 -17.36 3.03
CA ILE A 166 4.52 -17.13 4.40
C ILE A 166 4.84 -15.69 4.85
N LYS A 167 6.02 -15.17 4.49
CA LYS A 167 6.40 -13.78 4.78
C LYS A 167 5.43 -12.79 4.12
N THR A 168 5.10 -12.99 2.84
CA THR A 168 4.17 -12.12 2.11
C THR A 168 2.76 -12.22 2.68
N TRP A 169 2.34 -13.41 3.12
CA TRP A 169 1.06 -13.62 3.82
C TRP A 169 1.00 -12.89 5.16
N MET A 170 2.08 -12.94 5.95
CA MET A 170 2.16 -12.17 7.19
C MET A 170 2.12 -10.66 6.93
N LEU A 171 2.80 -10.19 5.87
CA LEU A 171 2.75 -8.77 5.47
C LEU A 171 1.34 -8.34 5.10
N SER A 172 0.60 -9.12 4.31
CA SER A 172 -0.77 -8.76 3.92
C SER A 172 -1.70 -8.68 5.14
N ILE A 173 -1.70 -9.68 6.02
CA ILE A 173 -2.54 -9.69 7.23
C ILE A 173 -2.18 -8.51 8.14
N THR A 174 -0.89 -8.31 8.42
CA THR A 174 -0.41 -7.22 9.29
C THR A 174 -0.84 -5.86 8.74
N THR A 175 -0.72 -5.66 7.43
CA THR A 175 -1.10 -4.42 6.77
C THR A 175 -2.60 -4.17 6.90
N VAL A 176 -3.44 -5.14 6.57
CA VAL A 176 -4.91 -5.02 6.72
C VAL A 176 -5.29 -4.74 8.17
N CYS A 177 -4.75 -5.48 9.14
CA CYS A 177 -5.05 -5.26 10.56
C CYS A 177 -4.70 -3.84 11.03
N LEU A 178 -3.52 -3.33 10.66
CA LEU A 178 -3.09 -2.00 11.07
C LEU A 178 -3.90 -0.89 10.39
N ILE A 179 -4.24 -1.04 9.12
CA ILE A 179 -5.12 -0.09 8.42
C ILE A 179 -6.49 0.00 9.11
N LEU A 180 -7.09 -1.14 9.47
CA LEU A 180 -8.39 -1.14 10.17
C LEU A 180 -8.30 -0.46 11.53
N THR A 181 -7.20 -0.68 12.25
CA THR A 181 -6.95 -0.05 13.55
C THR A 181 -6.82 1.48 13.40
N GLY A 182 -6.15 1.92 12.32
CA GLY A 182 -6.00 3.33 11.98
C GLY A 182 -7.26 4.02 11.47
N ALA A 183 -8.16 3.27 10.82
CA ALA A 183 -9.38 3.79 10.20
C ALA A 183 -10.32 4.52 11.18
N GLY A 184 -10.21 4.25 12.48
CA GLY A 184 -10.95 4.95 13.53
C GLY A 184 -10.55 6.42 13.71
N TYR A 185 -9.30 6.79 13.38
CA TYR A 185 -8.75 8.12 13.65
C TYR A 185 -8.74 9.00 12.39
N THR A 186 -8.36 8.44 11.25
CA THR A 186 -8.07 9.20 10.03
C THR A 186 -8.92 8.75 8.83
N GLY A 187 -9.85 7.81 9.05
CA GLY A 187 -10.54 7.11 7.97
C GLY A 187 -9.65 6.03 7.36
N PRO A 188 -10.21 5.03 6.67
CA PRO A 188 -9.42 3.95 6.09
C PRO A 188 -8.64 4.47 4.88
N SER A 189 -7.44 5.03 5.12
CA SER A 189 -6.57 5.55 4.07
C SER A 189 -6.09 4.47 3.08
N MET A 190 -6.32 3.19 3.37
CA MET A 190 -6.14 2.05 2.46
C MET A 190 -7.36 1.11 2.52
N ASN A 191 -8.50 1.62 2.06
CA ASN A 191 -9.85 1.08 2.17
C ASN A 191 -10.05 -0.41 1.78
N PRO A 192 -10.52 -1.26 2.70
CA PRO A 192 -11.39 -2.37 2.36
C PRO A 192 -12.77 -2.15 2.96
N ALA A 193 -13.67 -1.68 2.09
CA ALA A 193 -15.11 -1.56 2.26
C ALA A 193 -15.60 -0.78 3.51
N ASN A 194 -15.81 0.53 3.32
CA ASN A 194 -17.03 1.23 3.73
C ASN A 194 -17.65 0.78 5.07
N MET A 195 -16.92 0.95 6.18
CA MET A 195 -17.41 0.65 7.53
C MET A 195 -18.34 1.77 8.10
N GLN A 196 -19.04 2.51 7.23
CA GLN A 196 -19.95 3.60 7.66
C GLN A 196 -21.39 3.47 7.14
N SER A 197 -21.76 2.43 6.39
CA SER A 197 -23.15 2.24 5.95
C SER A 197 -23.73 0.85 6.23
N MET A 198 -23.48 0.33 7.45
CA MET A 198 -24.35 -0.64 8.12
C MET A 198 -24.56 -0.21 9.56
#